data_AF-A0A3D1CMU8-F1
#
_entry.id   AF-A0A3D1CMU8-F1
#
_cell.length_a   1.000
_cell.length_b   1.000
_cell.length_c   1.000
_cell.angle_alpha   90.00
_cell.angle_beta   90.00
_cell.angle_gamma   90.00
#
_symmetry.space_group_name_H-M   'P 1'
#
loop_
_entity.id
_entity.type
_entity.pdbx_description
1 polymer ?
#
loop_
_entity_poly.entity_id
_entity_poly.type
_entity_poly.pdbx_seq_one_letter_code
_entity_poly.pdbx_strand_id
1 'polypeptide(L)'
;MRRTFFSNVSLPFIGLCLLFILSACSEKTETESSAMFRADIQRSGNFQTTGPQTKPEILWRYHAEVGASSSPVSSGNLIFSGRFDGLMLALNNQTGEEKWRFVTQAGIFSTPAVAEEQIIFGSDDKNIY
;
A
#
# COMPACT_ATOMS: atom_id res chain seq x y z
N MET A 1 28.54 -56.16 11.86
CA MET A 1 27.21 -56.52 11.33
C MET A 1 26.21 -56.50 12.48
N ARG A 2 25.29 -55.50 12.53
CA ARG A 2 24.07 -55.36 13.38
C ARG A 2 24.28 -55.42 14.92
N ARG A 3 23.53 -54.75 15.79
CA ARG A 3 22.43 -53.78 15.77
C ARG A 3 22.34 -53.17 17.19
N THR A 4 21.91 -51.92 17.25
CA THR A 4 21.52 -51.13 18.42
C THR A 4 20.35 -51.73 19.22
N PHE A 5 20.32 -51.49 20.53
CA PHE A 5 19.11 -51.21 21.33
C PHE A 5 19.53 -50.72 22.71
N PHE A 6 19.17 -49.49 23.09
CA PHE A 6 18.70 -49.17 24.44
C PHE A 6 17.89 -47.87 24.38
N SER A 7 16.65 -48.00 24.85
CA SER A 7 15.62 -46.96 25.00
C SER A 7 15.78 -46.23 26.33
N ASN A 8 15.46 -44.92 26.30
CA ASN A 8 14.85 -44.02 27.30
C ASN A 8 14.66 -44.56 28.74
N VAL A 9 14.88 -43.77 29.81
CA VAL A 9 14.07 -42.61 30.24
C VAL A 9 14.81 -41.85 31.37
N SER A 10 14.80 -40.50 31.37
CA SER A 10 14.44 -39.65 32.54
C SER A 10 14.50 -38.14 32.21
N LEU A 11 13.35 -37.45 32.25
CA LEU A 11 13.24 -36.00 32.55
C LEU A 11 13.71 -35.74 34.01
N PRO A 12 14.07 -34.50 34.46
CA PRO A 12 13.49 -33.21 34.07
C PRO A 12 14.46 -31.99 34.04
N PHE A 13 14.11 -30.93 33.31
CA PHE A 13 14.54 -29.57 33.66
C PHE A 13 13.44 -28.58 33.26
N ILE A 14 12.46 -28.45 34.16
CA ILE A 14 11.55 -27.32 34.21
C ILE A 14 12.36 -26.15 34.76
N GLY A 15 12.64 -25.14 33.94
CA GLY A 15 13.23 -23.90 34.47
C GLY A 15 14.16 -23.14 33.54
N LEU A 16 13.84 -22.97 32.25
CA LEU A 16 14.51 -21.92 31.45
C LEU A 16 13.77 -21.50 30.16
N CYS A 17 12.44 -21.55 30.08
CA CYS A 17 11.72 -21.12 28.87
C CYS A 17 10.90 -19.84 29.01
N LEU A 18 10.80 -19.24 30.21
CA LEU A 18 10.02 -18.01 30.41
C LEU A 18 10.79 -16.70 30.15
N LEU A 19 12.05 -16.77 29.68
CA LEU A 19 12.81 -15.59 29.24
C LEU A 19 13.01 -15.49 27.72
N PHE A 20 12.42 -16.40 26.92
CA PHE A 20 12.61 -16.46 25.47
C PHE A 20 11.34 -16.20 24.64
N ILE A 21 10.28 -15.66 25.25
CA ILE A 21 9.03 -15.25 24.53
C ILE A 21 8.79 -13.74 24.66
N LEU A 22 9.86 -12.95 24.74
CA LEU A 22 9.82 -11.50 24.49
C LEU A 22 10.69 -11.12 23.29
N SER A 23 11.24 -12.11 22.58
CA SER A 23 11.97 -11.86 21.35
C SER A 23 10.99 -11.54 20.23
N ALA A 24 10.79 -10.24 20.06
CA ALA A 24 10.48 -9.59 18.81
C ALA A 24 9.18 -10.08 18.13
N CYS A 25 8.05 -9.65 18.66
CA CYS A 25 7.05 -9.11 17.73
C CYS A 25 7.65 -7.81 17.19
N SER A 26 8.51 -7.93 16.17
CA SER A 26 8.85 -6.79 15.33
C SER A 26 7.56 -6.44 14.62
N GLU A 27 6.79 -5.50 15.16
CA GLU A 27 5.81 -4.77 14.35
C GLU A 27 6.60 -4.27 13.15
N LYS A 28 6.33 -4.87 11.98
CA LYS A 28 6.74 -4.27 10.72
C LYS A 28 5.99 -2.95 10.71
N THR A 29 6.71 -1.86 10.96
CA THR A 29 6.25 -0.53 10.61
C THR A 29 6.07 -0.55 9.10
N GLU A 30 4.85 -0.88 8.66
CA GLU A 30 4.43 -0.64 7.31
C GLU A 30 4.69 0.83 7.06
N THR A 31 5.53 1.09 6.06
CA THR A 31 5.91 2.43 5.66
C THR A 31 4.60 3.16 5.37
N GLU A 32 4.23 4.08 6.25
CA GLU A 32 2.99 4.88 6.21
C GLU A 32 2.76 5.37 4.78
N SER A 33 1.96 4.60 4.07
CA SER A 33 1.74 4.74 2.65
C SER A 33 0.85 5.95 2.48
N SER A 34 1.11 6.78 1.47
CA SER A 34 0.19 7.84 1.03
C SER A 34 -1.02 7.24 0.30
N ALA A 35 -1.56 6.18 0.91
CA ALA A 35 -2.57 5.24 0.45
C ALA A 35 -3.99 5.79 0.65
N MET A 36 -4.16 7.03 1.12
CA MET A 36 -5.48 7.63 1.26
C MET A 36 -5.42 9.15 1.16
N PHE A 37 -6.59 9.76 1.00
CA PHE A 37 -6.74 11.21 0.96
C PHE A 37 -6.07 11.87 2.15
N ARG A 38 -5.18 12.83 1.85
CA ARG A 38 -4.42 13.61 2.85
C ARG A 38 -3.49 12.76 3.74
N ALA A 39 -2.92 11.71 3.15
CA ALA A 39 -1.80 10.92 3.65
C ALA A 39 -2.08 9.99 4.84
N ASP A 40 -2.89 10.40 5.81
CA ASP A 40 -3.13 9.63 7.04
C ASP A 40 -4.61 9.56 7.43
N ILE A 41 -4.91 8.72 8.43
CA ILE A 41 -6.27 8.54 8.97
C ILE A 41 -6.86 9.83 9.58
N GLN A 42 -6.02 10.80 9.94
CA GLN A 42 -6.41 12.11 10.46
C GLN A 42 -6.69 13.11 9.33
N ARG A 43 -6.41 12.73 8.07
CA ARG A 43 -6.50 13.57 6.87
C ARG A 43 -5.68 14.85 6.99
N SER A 44 -4.54 14.77 7.69
CA SER A 44 -3.76 15.95 8.04
C SER A 44 -3.13 16.61 6.81
N GLY A 45 -2.76 15.82 5.80
CA GLY A 45 -1.97 16.26 4.65
C GLY A 45 -0.48 16.39 4.96
N ASN A 46 -0.04 15.86 6.11
CA ASN A 46 1.37 15.87 6.51
C ASN A 46 2.08 14.65 5.95
N PHE A 47 3.16 14.90 5.21
CA PHE A 47 4.06 13.85 4.75
C PHE A 47 5.36 13.96 5.56
N GLN A 48 5.76 12.90 6.24
CA GLN A 48 7.01 12.84 7.01
C GLN A 48 8.22 12.68 6.07
N THR A 49 8.45 13.68 5.23
CA THR A 49 9.55 13.74 4.26
C THR A 49 10.26 15.08 4.37
N THR A 50 11.56 15.09 4.12
CA THR A 50 12.36 16.33 4.05
C THR A 50 12.01 17.19 2.84
N GLY A 51 11.18 16.68 1.91
CA GLY A 51 10.85 17.37 0.67
C GLY A 51 12.07 17.53 -0.25
N PRO A 52 11.88 18.09 -1.46
CA PRO A 52 12.98 18.32 -2.39
C PRO A 52 14.02 19.28 -1.79
N GLN A 53 15.28 18.83 -1.65
CA GLN A 53 16.39 19.67 -1.17
C GLN A 53 16.99 20.55 -2.27
N THR A 54 16.65 20.26 -3.52
CA THR A 54 17.07 20.99 -4.71
C THR A 54 15.85 21.33 -5.54
N LYS A 55 16.05 22.14 -6.59
CA LYS A 55 14.99 22.44 -7.55
C LYS A 55 14.50 21.13 -8.17
N PRO A 56 13.20 20.79 -8.03
CA PRO A 56 12.67 19.57 -8.61
C PRO A 56 12.66 19.64 -10.13
N GLU A 57 12.95 18.50 -10.77
CA GLU A 57 12.78 18.28 -12.20
C GLU A 57 11.59 17.36 -12.44
N ILE A 58 11.04 17.41 -13.65
CA ILE A 58 9.94 16.53 -14.04
C ILE A 58 10.50 15.12 -14.23
N LEU A 59 10.13 14.18 -13.36
CA LEU A 59 10.49 12.77 -13.51
C LEU A 59 9.80 12.16 -14.74
N TRP A 60 8.50 12.38 -14.86
CA TRP A 60 7.70 11.94 -16.00
C TRP A 60 6.40 12.74 -16.07
N ARG A 61 5.70 12.63 -17.20
CA ARG A 61 4.36 13.19 -17.41
C ARG A 61 3.49 12.18 -18.14
N TYR A 62 2.34 11.86 -17.57
CA TYR A 62 1.29 11.10 -18.25
C TYR A 62 0.31 12.07 -18.90
N HIS A 63 0.06 11.92 -20.21
CA HIS A 63 -0.93 12.73 -20.93
C HIS A 63 -2.27 12.01 -20.93
N ALA A 64 -3.21 12.52 -20.15
CA ALA A 64 -4.57 12.02 -20.07
C ALA A 64 -5.48 12.80 -21.04
N GLU A 65 -6.32 12.09 -21.79
CA GLU A 65 -7.28 12.72 -22.72
C GLU A 65 -8.33 13.58 -22.00
N VAL A 66 -8.73 13.17 -20.80
CA VAL A 66 -9.64 13.89 -19.90
C VAL A 66 -8.92 14.13 -18.58
N GLY A 67 -9.16 15.30 -17.98
CA GLY A 67 -8.54 15.68 -16.71
C GLY A 67 -8.83 14.69 -15.58
N ALA A 68 -7.88 14.57 -14.66
CA ALA A 68 -8.12 13.92 -13.38
C ALA A 68 -9.07 14.78 -12.54
N SER A 69 -10.03 14.13 -11.87
CA SER A 69 -11.02 14.75 -10.99
C SER A 69 -10.69 14.55 -9.52
N SER A 70 -9.96 13.47 -9.21
CA SER A 70 -9.60 13.09 -7.85
C SER A 70 -8.11 13.37 -7.56
N SER A 71 -7.78 13.52 -6.26
CA SER A 71 -6.36 13.53 -5.85
C SER A 71 -5.72 12.16 -6.09
N PRO A 72 -4.49 12.09 -6.64
CA PRO A 72 -3.81 10.82 -6.81
C PRO A 72 -3.33 10.27 -5.47
N VAL A 73 -3.23 8.95 -5.38
CA VAL A 73 -2.79 8.19 -4.21
C VAL A 73 -1.66 7.26 -4.61
N SER A 74 -0.63 7.13 -3.78
CA SER A 74 0.50 6.25 -4.05
C SER A 74 0.57 5.12 -3.03
N SER A 75 0.84 3.91 -3.53
CA SER A 75 1.14 2.74 -2.71
C SER A 75 2.09 1.81 -3.45
N GLY A 76 3.17 1.41 -2.78
CA GLY A 76 4.25 0.65 -3.40
C GLY A 76 4.81 1.35 -4.65
N ASN A 77 4.81 0.62 -5.78
CA ASN A 77 5.32 1.10 -7.07
C ASN A 77 4.23 1.71 -7.98
N LEU A 78 3.03 1.98 -7.44
CA LEU A 78 1.89 2.44 -8.21
C LEU A 78 1.35 3.79 -7.71
N ILE A 79 0.78 4.54 -8.64
CA ILE A 79 -0.03 5.74 -8.41
C ILE A 79 -1.41 5.49 -8.99
N PHE A 80 -2.45 5.76 -8.21
CA PHE A 80 -3.85 5.58 -8.57
C PHE A 80 -4.52 6.94 -8.73
N SER A 81 -5.33 7.10 -9.78
CA SER A 81 -6.04 8.36 -10.05
C SER A 81 -7.35 8.11 -10.80
N GLY A 82 -8.44 8.63 -10.24
CA GLY A 82 -9.77 8.65 -10.85
C GLY A 82 -10.03 9.93 -11.66
N ARG A 83 -10.76 9.78 -12.78
CA ARG A 83 -11.06 10.83 -13.77
C ARG A 83 -12.55 11.13 -13.93
N PHE A 84 -12.86 12.27 -14.55
CA PHE A 84 -14.23 12.72 -14.84
C PHE A 84 -15.01 11.78 -15.77
N ASP A 85 -14.31 11.02 -16.61
CA ASP A 85 -14.89 10.08 -17.58
C ASP A 85 -15.05 8.65 -17.03
N GLY A 86 -14.87 8.46 -15.73
CA GLY A 86 -15.04 7.15 -15.09
C GLY A 86 -13.82 6.24 -15.20
N LEU A 87 -12.67 6.78 -15.59
CA LEU A 87 -11.45 6.00 -15.70
C LEU A 87 -10.65 6.04 -14.39
N MET A 88 -10.46 4.88 -13.76
CA MET A 88 -9.47 4.66 -12.71
C MET A 88 -8.18 4.12 -13.35
N LEU A 89 -7.08 4.86 -13.21
CA LEU A 89 -5.76 4.50 -13.75
C LEU A 89 -4.83 4.05 -12.63
N ALA A 90 -3.99 3.05 -12.92
CA ALA A 90 -2.78 2.77 -12.16
C ALA A 90 -1.55 2.98 -13.02
N LEU A 91 -0.69 3.89 -12.59
CA LEU A 91 0.56 4.22 -13.24
C LEU A 91 1.74 3.74 -12.41
N ASN A 92 2.82 3.32 -13.05
CA ASN A 92 4.09 3.10 -12.37
C ASN A 92 4.64 4.42 -11.81
N ASN A 93 5.01 4.44 -10.54
CA ASN A 93 5.45 5.66 -9.85
C ASN A 93 6.82 6.19 -10.35
N GLN A 94 7.65 5.36 -10.98
CA GLN A 94 8.98 5.71 -11.48
C GLN A 94 8.96 6.12 -12.96
N THR A 95 8.14 5.46 -13.78
CA THR A 95 8.14 5.66 -15.23
C THR A 95 6.92 6.41 -15.75
N GLY A 96 5.83 6.47 -14.99
CA GLY A 96 4.54 7.00 -15.44
C GLY A 96 3.80 6.09 -16.42
N GLU A 97 4.33 4.90 -16.71
CA GLU A 97 3.68 3.92 -17.58
C GLU A 97 2.38 3.40 -16.95
N GLU A 98 1.32 3.34 -17.74
CA GLU A 98 0.09 2.70 -17.32
C GLU A 98 0.29 1.19 -17.13
N LYS A 99 -0.07 0.69 -15.96
CA LYS A 99 -0.03 -0.74 -15.63
C LYS A 99 -1.39 -1.39 -15.80
N TRP A 100 -2.46 -0.68 -15.47
CA TRP A 100 -3.82 -1.10 -15.76
C TRP A 100 -4.79 0.08 -15.68
N ARG A 101 -6.02 -0.16 -16.16
CA ARG A 101 -7.15 0.76 -16.04
C ARG A 101 -8.44 0.03 -15.70
N PHE A 102 -9.37 0.71 -15.05
CA PHE A 102 -10.73 0.26 -14.77
C PHE A 102 -11.74 1.36 -15.16
N VAL A 103 -12.90 0.96 -15.69
CA VAL A 103 -13.90 1.90 -16.23
C VAL A 103 -15.22 1.74 -15.50
N THR A 104 -15.70 2.83 -14.91
CA THR A 104 -17.04 2.98 -14.31
C THR A 104 -18.03 3.55 -15.33
N GLN A 105 -19.32 3.59 -14.99
CA GLN A 105 -20.36 4.10 -15.91
C GLN A 105 -20.57 5.62 -15.81
N ALA A 106 -19.91 6.28 -14.85
CA ALA A 106 -19.89 7.72 -14.69
C ALA A 106 -18.59 8.18 -14.00
N GLY A 107 -18.41 9.49 -13.82
CA GLY A 107 -17.17 10.08 -13.29
C GLY A 107 -16.77 9.57 -11.89
N ILE A 108 -15.46 9.57 -11.62
CA ILE A 108 -14.87 9.21 -10.32
C ILE A 108 -14.38 10.48 -9.65
N PHE A 109 -15.12 11.01 -8.69
CA PHE A 109 -14.74 12.25 -8.00
C PHE A 109 -14.08 12.01 -6.64
N SER A 110 -14.25 10.81 -6.07
CA SER A 110 -13.63 10.45 -4.81
C SER A 110 -12.14 10.17 -4.99
N THR A 111 -11.32 10.64 -4.04
CA THR A 111 -9.95 10.15 -3.89
C THR A 111 -9.96 8.65 -3.53
N PRO A 112 -9.22 7.79 -4.24
CA PRO A 112 -9.14 6.38 -3.91
C PRO A 112 -8.52 6.15 -2.53
N ALA A 113 -8.83 5.04 -1.89
CA ALA A 113 -8.16 4.55 -0.69
C ALA A 113 -7.55 3.17 -1.00
N VAL A 114 -6.32 2.95 -0.55
CA VAL A 114 -5.60 1.70 -0.70
C VAL A 114 -5.42 1.11 0.70
N ALA A 115 -5.82 -0.14 0.86
CA ALA A 115 -5.61 -0.88 2.09
C ALA A 115 -5.34 -2.33 1.71
N GLU A 116 -4.30 -2.92 2.31
CA GLU A 116 -3.85 -4.26 1.96
C GLU A 116 -3.56 -4.38 0.45
N GLU A 117 -4.35 -5.18 -0.28
CA GLU A 117 -4.26 -5.40 -1.73
C GLU A 117 -5.49 -4.84 -2.48
N GLN A 118 -6.26 -3.97 -1.84
CA GLN A 118 -7.51 -3.41 -2.38
C GLN A 118 -7.41 -1.91 -2.63
N ILE A 119 -8.16 -1.45 -3.63
CA ILE A 119 -8.32 -0.04 -3.97
C ILE A 119 -9.81 0.24 -3.95
N ILE A 120 -10.23 1.15 -3.08
CA ILE A 120 -11.63 1.47 -2.83
C ILE A 120 -11.91 2.90 -3.31
N PHE A 121 -12.97 3.09 -4.09
CA PHE A 121 -13.38 4.41 -4.57
C PHE A 121 -14.87 4.46 -4.93
N GLY A 122 -15.47 5.65 -4.87
CA GLY A 122 -16.83 5.90 -5.30
C GLY A 122 -16.91 6.48 -6.71
N SER A 123 -17.96 6.12 -7.43
CA SER A 123 -18.32 6.73 -8.72
C SER A 123 -19.71 7.34 -8.65
N ASP A 124 -19.93 8.36 -9.49
CA ASP A 124 -21.25 8.96 -9.71
C ASP A 124 -22.26 7.99 -10.36
N ASP A 125 -21.83 6.79 -10.77
CA ASP A 125 -22.73 5.73 -11.23
C ASP A 125 -23.47 5.02 -10.09
N LYS A 126 -23.33 5.55 -8.87
CA LYS A 126 -24.00 5.13 -7.63
C LYS A 126 -23.41 3.86 -7.02
N ASN A 127 -22.18 3.49 -7.39
CA ASN A 127 -21.48 2.34 -6.82
C ASN A 127 -20.19 2.75 -6.07
N ILE A 128 -19.78 1.86 -5.17
CA ILE A 128 -18.43 1.80 -4.60
C ILE A 128 -17.75 0.60 -5.23
N TYR A 129 -16.54 0.83 -5.70
CA TYR A 129 -15.63 -0.16 -6.28
C TYR A 129 -14.50 -0.45 -5.31
#